data_AF-A0A399NUA4-F1
#
_entry.id   AF-A0A399NUA4-F1
#
_cell.length_a   1.000
_cell.length_b   1.000
_cell.length_c   1.000
_cell.angle_alpha   90.00
_cell.angle_beta   90.00
_cell.angle_gamma   90.00
#
_symmetry.space_group_name_H-M   'P 1'
#
loop_
_entity.id
_entity.type
_entity.pdbx_description
1 polymer ?
#
loop_
_entity_poly.entity_id
_entity_poly.type
_entity_poly.pdbx_seq_one_letter_code
_entity_poly.pdbx_strand_id
1 'polypeptide(L)'
;MAAAGILALAAALTAATPAQADPVREREYWLADYGIEQAWLTTRGEGVKVAVIDTGVDASVADLRGAVVGGTDVSGVGSADGSKPVGASNEHGTKVASLLAGRGTGTGSGVIGVAPAASVLS
;
A
#
# COMPACT_ATOMS: atom_id res chain seq x y z
N MET A 1 -66.45 29.12 -1.20
CA MET A 1 -65.00 29.23 -1.52
C MET A 1 -64.22 28.81 -0.29
N ALA A 2 -63.53 27.68 -0.33
CA ALA A 2 -62.50 27.33 0.65
C ALA A 2 -61.48 26.44 -0.07
N ALA A 3 -60.31 27.01 -0.36
CA ALA A 3 -59.18 26.30 -0.95
C ALA A 3 -58.33 25.72 0.19
N ALA A 4 -58.16 24.41 0.23
CA ALA A 4 -57.22 23.74 1.11
C ALA A 4 -55.93 23.46 0.32
N GLY A 5 -54.83 24.10 0.72
CA GLY A 5 -53.53 23.99 0.08
C GLY A 5 -52.88 22.62 0.33
N ILE A 6 -52.28 22.07 -0.71
CA ILE A 6 -51.47 20.85 -0.65
C ILE A 6 -50.06 21.23 -0.20
N LEU A 7 -49.63 20.72 0.95
CA LEU A 7 -48.27 20.84 1.45
C LEU A 7 -47.40 19.79 0.73
N ALA A 8 -46.59 20.21 -0.23
CA ALA A 8 -45.64 19.33 -0.92
C ALA A 8 -44.40 19.11 -0.04
N LEU A 9 -44.18 17.87 0.41
CA LEU A 9 -42.97 17.47 1.11
C LEU A 9 -41.86 17.21 0.06
N ALA A 10 -40.92 18.14 -0.08
CA ALA A 10 -39.78 17.96 -0.98
C ALA A 10 -38.75 17.01 -0.33
N ALA A 11 -38.65 15.78 -0.85
CA ALA A 11 -37.57 14.87 -0.49
C ALA A 11 -36.27 15.34 -1.17
N ALA A 12 -35.30 15.81 -0.38
CA ALA A 12 -33.96 16.11 -0.87
C ALA A 12 -33.23 14.81 -1.19
N LEU A 13 -33.13 14.46 -2.48
CA LEU A 13 -32.27 13.39 -2.97
C LEU A 13 -30.82 13.88 -2.87
N THR A 14 -30.11 13.50 -1.80
CA THR A 14 -28.65 13.65 -1.75
C THR A 14 -28.05 12.68 -2.76
N ALA A 15 -27.38 13.22 -3.79
CA ALA A 15 -26.63 12.41 -4.74
C ALA A 15 -25.53 11.64 -3.97
N ALA A 16 -25.54 10.32 -4.06
CA ALA A 16 -24.48 9.49 -3.48
C ALA A 16 -23.16 9.80 -4.20
N THR A 17 -22.11 10.09 -3.44
CA THR A 17 -20.75 10.18 -3.99
C THR A 17 -20.36 8.82 -4.57
N PRO A 18 -19.84 8.74 -5.80
CA PRO A 18 -19.38 7.47 -6.36
C PRO A 18 -18.30 6.89 -5.45
N ALA A 19 -18.42 5.61 -5.12
CA ALA A 19 -17.34 4.88 -4.47
C ALA A 19 -16.13 4.87 -5.42
N GLN A 20 -15.00 5.40 -4.96
CA GLN A 20 -13.77 5.37 -5.73
C GLN A 20 -13.09 4.03 -5.45
N ALA A 21 -13.28 3.07 -6.35
CA ALA A 21 -12.57 1.79 -6.32
C ALA A 21 -11.06 2.04 -6.45
N ASP A 22 -10.25 1.42 -5.58
CA ASP A 22 -8.83 1.27 -5.86
C ASP A 22 -8.61 -0.05 -6.62
N PRO A 23 -8.35 0.00 -7.93
CA PRO A 23 -8.10 -1.22 -8.69
C PRO A 23 -6.85 -1.97 -8.24
N VAL A 24 -5.94 -1.35 -7.48
CA VAL A 24 -4.76 -2.03 -6.92
C VAL A 24 -5.18 -2.89 -5.73
N ARG A 25 -5.79 -2.30 -4.69
CA ARG A 25 -6.24 -3.03 -3.49
C ARG A 25 -7.19 -4.19 -3.81
N GLU A 26 -8.09 -4.01 -4.77
CA GLU A 26 -9.01 -5.06 -5.23
C GLU A 26 -8.31 -6.25 -5.89
N ARG A 27 -7.07 -6.07 -6.39
CA ARG A 27 -6.28 -7.14 -7.00
C ARG A 27 -5.39 -7.87 -6.01
N GLU A 28 -5.31 -7.43 -4.76
CA GLU A 28 -4.50 -8.06 -3.71
C GLU A 28 -5.23 -9.25 -3.06
N TYR A 29 -5.78 -10.14 -3.90
CA TYR A 29 -6.61 -11.28 -3.47
C TYR A 29 -5.92 -12.16 -2.40
N TRP A 30 -4.59 -12.27 -2.46
CA TRP A 30 -3.78 -13.05 -1.52
C TRP A 30 -3.92 -12.58 -0.07
N LEU A 31 -4.26 -11.30 0.15
CA LEU A 31 -4.43 -10.79 1.51
C LEU A 31 -5.58 -11.50 2.22
N ALA A 32 -6.70 -11.69 1.52
CA ALA A 32 -7.84 -12.43 2.02
C ALA A 32 -7.60 -13.94 1.91
N ASP A 33 -7.27 -14.43 0.70
CA ASP A 33 -7.24 -15.86 0.38
C ASP A 33 -6.20 -16.64 1.19
N TYR A 34 -5.07 -16.01 1.55
CA TYR A 34 -4.00 -16.65 2.32
C TYR A 34 -4.07 -16.31 3.82
N GLY A 35 -5.14 -15.66 4.28
CA GLY A 35 -5.37 -15.38 5.69
C GLY A 35 -4.50 -14.26 6.28
N ILE A 36 -3.94 -13.39 5.44
CA ILE A 36 -3.10 -12.26 5.90
C ILE A 36 -3.96 -11.23 6.66
N GLU A 37 -5.17 -10.94 6.18
CA GLU A 37 -6.10 -10.05 6.88
C GLU A 37 -6.45 -10.58 8.29
N GLN A 38 -6.57 -11.90 8.44
CA GLN A 38 -6.78 -12.52 9.75
C GLN A 38 -5.53 -12.40 10.63
N ALA A 39 -4.33 -12.60 10.06
CA ALA A 39 -3.07 -12.43 10.77
C ALA A 39 -2.90 -10.99 11.30
N TRP A 40 -3.38 -9.99 10.56
CA TRP A 40 -3.36 -8.58 10.99
C TRP A 40 -4.16 -8.28 12.25
N LEU A 41 -5.11 -9.14 12.65
CA LEU A 41 -5.78 -9.03 13.95
C LEU A 41 -4.85 -9.34 15.13
N THR A 42 -3.73 -10.03 14.86
CA THR A 42 -2.69 -10.36 15.85
C THR A 42 -1.47 -9.45 15.69
N THR A 43 -0.95 -9.27 14.47
CA THR A 43 0.21 -8.41 14.21
C THR A 43 0.28 -7.99 12.75
N ARG A 44 0.91 -6.82 12.51
CA ARG A 44 1.24 -6.30 11.18
C ARG A 44 2.75 -6.24 10.92
N GLY A 45 3.54 -6.91 11.76
CA GLY A 45 5.01 -6.95 11.65
C GLY A 45 5.75 -5.83 12.37
N GLU A 46 5.11 -5.13 13.31
CA GLU A 46 5.76 -4.07 14.10
C GLU A 46 7.01 -4.60 14.82
N GLY A 47 8.09 -3.80 14.80
CA GLY A 47 9.37 -4.16 15.40
C GLY A 47 10.22 -5.15 14.59
N VAL A 48 9.69 -5.73 13.52
CA VAL A 48 10.42 -6.66 12.65
C VAL A 48 11.17 -5.89 11.56
N LYS A 49 12.44 -6.25 11.34
CA LYS A 49 13.22 -5.81 10.18
C LYS A 49 13.40 -6.98 9.22
N VAL A 50 13.16 -6.74 7.94
CA VAL A 50 13.30 -7.74 6.87
C VAL A 50 14.19 -7.18 5.77
N ALA A 51 15.21 -7.94 5.37
CA ALA A 51 16.10 -7.56 4.27
C ALA A 51 15.59 -8.10 2.94
N VAL A 52 15.52 -7.26 1.91
CA VAL A 52 15.20 -7.64 0.53
C VAL A 52 16.49 -7.68 -0.27
N ILE A 53 17.06 -8.88 -0.41
CA ILE A 53 18.30 -9.10 -1.17
C ILE A 53 17.95 -9.27 -2.65
N ASP A 54 17.98 -8.19 -3.41
CA ASP A 54 17.52 -8.14 -4.79
C ASP A 54 18.30 -7.11 -5.62
N THR A 55 17.67 -6.46 -6.60
CA THR A 55 18.24 -5.39 -7.43
C THR A 55 18.39 -4.05 -6.71
N GLY A 56 18.04 -3.96 -5.42
CA GLY A 56 17.92 -2.72 -4.65
C GLY A 56 16.47 -2.26 -4.51
N VAL A 57 16.21 -1.38 -3.54
CA VAL A 57 14.86 -0.90 -3.23
C VAL A 57 14.78 0.62 -3.34
N ASP A 58 13.97 1.11 -4.27
CA ASP A 58 13.66 2.54 -4.37
C ASP A 58 12.66 2.95 -3.27
N ALA A 59 13.19 3.55 -2.21
CA ALA A 59 12.41 4.01 -1.06
C ALA A 59 11.54 5.25 -1.36
N SER A 60 11.70 5.89 -2.51
CA SER A 60 10.98 7.11 -2.86
C SER A 60 9.55 6.86 -3.36
N VAL A 61 9.23 5.62 -3.75
CA VAL A 61 7.89 5.25 -4.21
C VAL A 61 6.87 5.44 -3.09
N ALA A 62 5.66 5.87 -3.47
CA ALA A 62 4.64 6.29 -2.52
C ALA A 62 4.27 5.16 -1.53
N ASP A 63 4.17 3.91 -2.00
CA ASP A 63 3.82 2.76 -1.18
C ASP A 63 4.87 2.42 -0.11
N LEU A 64 6.14 2.80 -0.29
CA LEU A 64 7.23 2.47 0.63
C LEU A 64 7.64 3.62 1.54
N ARG A 65 6.86 4.71 1.57
CA ARG A 65 7.19 5.88 2.40
C ARG A 65 7.37 5.50 3.87
N GLY A 66 8.60 5.68 4.34
CA GLY A 66 9.04 5.36 5.70
C GLY A 66 9.16 3.86 6.01
N ALA A 67 8.99 2.97 5.03
CA ALA A 67 9.12 1.52 5.21
C ALA A 67 10.58 1.08 5.15
N VAL A 68 11.36 1.65 4.22
CA VAL A 68 12.79 1.39 4.09
C VAL A 68 13.54 2.23 5.12
N VAL A 69 14.28 1.57 6.01
CA VAL A 69 14.99 2.22 7.14
C VAL A 69 16.51 2.18 7.02
N GLY A 70 17.02 1.63 5.92
CA GLY A 70 18.44 1.51 5.63
C GLY A 70 18.69 0.36 4.65
N GLY A 71 19.95 0.00 4.47
CA GLY A 71 20.35 -1.08 3.58
C GLY A 71 21.85 -1.09 3.33
N THR A 72 22.29 -2.04 2.51
CA THR A 72 23.67 -2.10 2.03
C THR A 72 23.73 -2.70 0.63
N ASP A 73 24.44 -2.03 -0.28
CA ASP A 73 24.80 -2.66 -1.54
C ASP A 73 26.05 -3.53 -1.35
N VAL A 74 25.93 -4.81 -1.72
CA VAL A 74 27.04 -5.77 -1.75
C VAL A 74 27.46 -6.12 -3.18
N SER A 75 26.76 -5.59 -4.19
CA SER A 75 27.10 -5.78 -5.60
C SER A 75 28.22 -4.86 -6.10
N GLY A 76 28.36 -3.68 -5.48
CA GLY A 76 29.32 -2.65 -5.89
C GLY A 76 28.88 -1.83 -7.11
N VAL A 77 27.61 -1.95 -7.51
CA VAL A 77 27.04 -1.28 -8.69
C VAL A 77 26.04 -0.19 -8.29
N GLY A 78 25.35 -0.38 -7.17
CA GLY A 78 24.29 0.49 -6.67
C GLY A 78 24.81 1.68 -5.88
N SER A 79 23.93 2.29 -5.08
CA SER A 79 24.35 3.18 -4.01
C SER A 79 24.75 2.36 -2.79
N ALA A 80 25.66 2.87 -1.96
CA ALA A 80 26.18 2.12 -0.81
C ALA A 80 25.09 1.62 0.16
N ASP A 81 23.95 2.30 0.23
CA ASP A 81 22.80 1.98 1.07
C ASP A 81 21.74 1.08 0.39
N GLY A 82 22.01 0.58 -0.83
CA GLY A 82 21.08 -0.27 -1.60
C GLY A 82 19.90 0.48 -2.24
N SER A 83 19.77 1.78 -2.01
CA SER A 83 18.59 2.57 -2.43
C SER A 83 18.50 2.89 -3.92
N LYS A 84 19.59 2.72 -4.68
CA LYS A 84 19.63 2.89 -6.13
C LYS A 84 19.53 1.52 -6.80
N PRO A 85 18.37 1.17 -7.39
CA PRO A 85 18.23 -0.13 -8.00
C PRO A 85 19.05 -0.29 -9.28
N VAL A 86 19.46 -1.53 -9.57
CA VAL A 86 20.41 -1.87 -10.64
C VAL A 86 19.91 -3.02 -11.54
N GLY A 87 20.58 -3.22 -12.68
CA GLY A 87 20.27 -4.32 -13.60
C GLY A 87 19.09 -4.03 -14.56
N ALA A 88 18.74 -5.02 -15.39
CA ALA A 88 17.70 -4.89 -16.41
C ALA A 88 16.27 -4.91 -15.84
N SER A 89 16.10 -5.47 -14.65
CA SER A 89 14.83 -5.50 -13.89
C SER A 89 15.01 -4.73 -12.59
N ASN A 90 15.42 -3.47 -12.71
CA ASN A 90 15.77 -2.62 -11.59
C ASN A 90 14.56 -2.27 -10.69
N GLU A 91 13.35 -2.60 -11.09
CA GLU A 91 12.16 -2.40 -10.26
C GLU A 91 11.79 -3.62 -9.41
N HIS A 92 12.46 -4.77 -9.62
CA HIS A 92 12.10 -6.05 -9.01
C HIS A 92 12.17 -6.00 -7.47
N GLY A 93 13.29 -5.53 -6.90
CA GLY A 93 13.44 -5.37 -5.45
C GLY A 93 12.40 -4.43 -4.84
N THR A 94 12.11 -3.31 -5.50
CA THR A 94 11.05 -2.38 -5.10
C THR A 94 9.67 -3.06 -5.08
N LYS A 95 9.33 -3.85 -6.11
CA LYS A 95 8.05 -4.59 -6.17
C LYS A 95 7.94 -5.63 -5.03
N VAL A 96 9.01 -6.37 -4.76
CA VAL A 96 9.08 -7.33 -3.65
C VAL A 96 8.90 -6.61 -2.31
N ALA A 97 9.60 -5.49 -2.11
CA ALA A 97 9.47 -4.68 -0.91
C ALA A 97 8.04 -4.13 -0.72
N SER A 98 7.36 -3.71 -1.80
CA SER A 98 5.97 -3.25 -1.73
C SER A 98 5.02 -4.38 -1.30
N LEU A 99 5.17 -5.58 -1.85
CA LEU A 99 4.37 -6.75 -1.44
C LEU A 99 4.64 -7.17 0.02
N LEU A 100 5.84 -6.91 0.53
CA LEU A 100 6.22 -7.19 1.91
C LEU A 100 5.70 -6.15 2.89
N ALA A 101 6.00 -4.86 2.67
CA ALA A 101 5.82 -3.79 3.65
C ALA A 101 5.22 -2.50 3.07
N GLY A 102 4.56 -2.59 1.90
CA GLY A 102 3.81 -1.48 1.32
C GLY A 102 2.78 -0.93 2.30
N ARG A 103 2.64 0.39 2.33
CA ARG A 103 1.74 1.15 3.22
C ARG A 103 0.62 1.85 2.45
N GLY A 104 0.52 1.60 1.16
CA GLY A 104 -0.32 2.32 0.22
C GLY A 104 0.08 3.79 0.08
N THR A 105 -0.73 4.53 -0.68
CA THR A 105 -0.51 5.94 -1.01
C THR A 105 -1.34 6.92 -0.16
N GLY A 106 -2.12 6.41 0.80
CA GLY A 106 -2.90 7.22 1.73
C GLY A 106 -4.24 7.69 1.17
N THR A 107 -5.14 6.76 0.83
CA THR A 107 -6.60 6.95 0.62
C THR A 107 -7.30 5.58 0.54
N GLY A 108 -6.73 4.56 1.18
CA GLY A 108 -7.06 3.16 0.88
C GLY A 108 -6.58 2.72 -0.52
N SER A 109 -5.66 3.49 -1.11
CA SER A 109 -5.09 3.22 -2.44
C SER A 109 -3.66 2.69 -2.37
N GLY A 110 -3.20 1.99 -3.41
CA GLY A 110 -1.83 1.48 -3.54
C GLY A 110 -1.61 0.14 -2.84
N VAL A 111 -0.42 -0.43 -3.00
CA VAL A 111 -0.11 -1.78 -2.48
C VAL A 111 -0.04 -1.75 -0.96
N ILE A 112 -0.72 -2.68 -0.28
CA ILE A 112 -0.48 -2.97 1.13
C ILE A 112 0.30 -4.27 1.25
N GLY A 113 1.43 -4.18 1.94
CA GLY A 113 2.28 -5.33 2.16
C GLY A 113 1.66 -6.33 3.13
N VAL A 114 2.17 -7.57 3.10
CA VAL A 114 1.84 -8.62 4.06
C VAL A 114 2.11 -8.19 5.51
N ALA A 115 3.18 -7.43 5.74
CA ALA A 115 3.61 -6.91 7.03
C ALA A 115 3.83 -5.38 6.93
N PRO A 116 2.76 -4.58 6.83
CA PRO A 116 2.87 -3.16 6.50
C PRO A 116 3.51 -2.30 7.62
N ALA A 117 3.59 -2.84 8.84
CA ALA A 117 4.26 -2.20 9.97
C ALA A 117 5.72 -2.66 10.14
N ALA A 118 6.22 -3.58 9.31
CA ALA A 118 7.62 -3.96 9.31
C ALA A 118 8.51 -2.84 8.73
N SER A 119 9.80 -2.94 9.02
CA SER A 119 10.84 -2.12 8.39
C SER A 119 11.60 -2.95 7.36
N VAL A 120 11.92 -2.34 6.22
CA VAL A 120 12.68 -2.94 5.14
C VAL A 120 14.14 -2.49 5.22
N LEU A 121 15.04 -3.43 5.01
CA LEU A 121 16.45 -3.17 4.70
C LEU A 121 16.69 -3.52 3.23
N SER A 122 17.28 -2.59 2.48
CA SER A 122 17.69 -2.81 1.10
C SER A 122 19.05 -3.49 0.99
#